data_AF-A0A645GR57-F1
#
_entry.id   AF-A0A645GR57-F1
#
_cell.length_a   1.000
_cell.length_b   1.000
_cell.length_c   1.000
_cell.angle_alpha   90.00
_cell.angle_beta   90.00
_cell.angle_gamma   90.00
#
_symmetry.space_group_name_H-M   'P 1'
#
loop_
_entity.id
_entity.type
_entity.pdbx_description
1 polymer ?
#
loop_
_entity_poly.entity_id
_entity_poly.type
_entity_poly.pdbx_seq_one_letter_code
_entity_poly.pdbx_strand_id
1 'polypeptide(L)'
;MNDETIEKNLTDYDVVVHATKVGMYPKSDAVLFNTEWLSPAHTVCDVVYVPAETKLLAEAKARGCATLSGLWMNINGAIEQMRLWFGIEAPADFMYLAEMNFLRAQGRLKS
;
A
#
# COMPACT_ATOMS: atom_id res chain seq x y z
N MET A 1 17.78 -5.15 -11.12
CA MET A 1 18.17 -3.97 -10.34
C MET A 1 18.84 -4.50 -9.08
N ASN A 2 20.01 -3.97 -8.69
CA ASN A 2 20.69 -4.35 -7.46
C ASN A 2 20.48 -3.26 -6.39
N ASP A 3 20.81 -3.58 -5.15
CA ASP A 3 20.65 -2.73 -3.98
C ASP A 3 21.32 -1.34 -4.13
N GLU A 4 22.55 -1.28 -4.64
CA GLU A 4 23.27 -0.03 -4.89
C GLU A 4 22.56 0.90 -5.88
N THR A 5 21.91 0.33 -6.90
CA THR A 5 21.13 1.14 -7.87
C THR A 5 19.88 1.73 -7.21
N ILE A 6 19.27 1.01 -6.26
CA ILE A 6 18.06 1.47 -5.56
C ILE A 6 18.42 2.62 -4.61
N GLU A 7 19.46 2.46 -3.79
CA GLU A 7 19.93 3.50 -2.86
C GLU A 7 20.23 4.81 -3.58
N LYS A 8 21.03 4.74 -4.65
CA LYS A 8 21.39 5.93 -5.44
C LYS A 8 20.18 6.60 -6.08
N ASN A 9 19.24 5.81 -6.59
CA ASN A 9 18.07 6.36 -7.26
C ASN A 9 17.09 7.01 -6.28
N LEU A 10 16.98 6.52 -5.04
CA LEU A 10 16.05 7.09 -4.06
C LEU A 10 16.29 8.59 -3.83
N THR A 11 17.54 9.08 -3.89
CA THR A 11 17.81 10.51 -3.74
C THR A 11 17.24 11.38 -4.86
N ASP A 12 16.93 10.80 -6.02
CA ASP A 12 16.44 11.51 -7.20
C ASP A 12 14.90 11.44 -7.35
N TYR A 13 14.19 10.73 -6.45
CA TYR A 13 12.74 10.53 -6.56
C TYR A 13 12.00 10.88 -5.26
N ASP A 14 10.91 11.65 -5.39
CA ASP A 14 10.05 12.00 -4.25
C ASP A 14 9.03 10.91 -3.92
N VAL A 15 8.73 10.00 -4.85
CA VAL A 15 7.68 8.99 -4.70
C VAL A 15 8.21 7.59 -5.00
N VAL A 16 7.99 6.68 -4.05
CA VAL A 16 8.33 5.26 -4.17
C VAL A 16 7.04 4.45 -4.26
N VAL A 17 6.83 3.76 -5.38
CA VAL A 17 5.65 2.91 -5.58
C VAL A 17 6.07 1.44 -5.58
N HIS A 18 5.67 0.71 -4.53
CA HIS A 18 5.80 -0.73 -4.48
C HIS A 18 4.62 -1.40 -5.18
N ALA A 19 4.88 -2.03 -6.33
CA ALA A 19 3.87 -2.65 -7.19
C ALA A 19 4.03 -4.18 -7.34
N THR A 20 4.69 -4.84 -6.38
CA THR A 20 4.89 -6.30 -6.40
C THR A 20 4.07 -6.99 -5.31
N LYS A 21 4.17 -8.33 -5.21
CA LYS A 21 3.50 -9.12 -4.17
C LYS A 21 4.33 -9.28 -2.89
N VAL A 22 5.55 -8.72 -2.83
CA VAL A 22 6.41 -8.82 -1.65
C VAL A 22 5.76 -8.09 -0.48
N GLY A 23 5.75 -8.69 0.72
CA GLY A 23 5.06 -8.11 1.88
C GLY A 23 3.54 -8.39 1.92
N MET A 24 2.98 -9.07 0.93
CA MET A 24 1.59 -9.53 0.95
C MET A 24 1.43 -10.79 1.82
N TYR A 25 0.31 -10.91 2.53
CA TYR A 25 -0.06 -12.14 3.26
C TYR A 25 0.02 -13.38 2.34
N PRO A 26 0.56 -14.52 2.80
CA PRO A 26 1.02 -14.81 4.16
C PRO A 26 2.47 -14.40 4.48
N LYS A 27 3.25 -13.93 3.50
CA LYS A 27 4.67 -13.58 3.65
C LYS A 27 4.85 -12.06 3.86
N SER A 28 4.27 -11.56 4.94
CA SER A 28 4.17 -10.11 5.21
C SER A 28 5.41 -9.48 5.85
N ASP A 29 6.45 -10.27 6.13
CA ASP A 29 7.70 -9.87 6.77
C ASP A 29 8.82 -9.46 5.79
N ALA A 30 8.54 -9.52 4.49
CA ALA A 30 9.48 -9.20 3.43
C ALA A 30 9.37 -7.73 2.95
N VAL A 31 10.52 -7.14 2.61
CA VAL A 31 10.65 -5.82 1.95
C VAL A 31 11.66 -5.96 0.80
N LEU A 32 11.49 -5.18 -0.27
CA LEU A 32 12.29 -5.29 -1.49
C LEU A 32 13.69 -4.64 -1.40
N PHE A 33 13.90 -3.73 -0.46
CA PHE A 33 15.13 -2.96 -0.33
C PHE A 33 15.32 -2.53 1.13
N ASN A 34 16.52 -2.04 1.47
CA ASN A 34 16.78 -1.50 2.80
C ASN A 34 16.01 -0.19 3.01
N THR A 35 15.01 -0.20 3.89
CA THR A 35 14.19 0.97 4.18
C THR A 35 14.94 2.09 4.90
N GLU A 36 16.15 1.84 5.40
CA GLU A 36 17.04 2.88 5.97
C GLU A 36 17.40 3.99 4.98
N TRP A 37 17.29 3.71 3.69
CA TRP A 37 17.52 4.72 2.64
C TRP A 37 16.35 5.69 2.47
N LEU A 38 15.20 5.41 3.10
CA LEU A 38 14.06 6.32 3.07
C LEU A 38 14.27 7.50 4.03
N SER A 39 14.00 8.68 3.52
CA SER A 39 13.93 9.95 4.27
C SER A 39 12.51 10.52 4.30
N PRO A 40 12.20 11.48 5.19
CA PRO A 40 10.91 12.18 5.22
C PRO A 40 10.52 12.91 3.93
N ALA A 41 11.46 13.10 2.98
CA ALA A 41 11.15 13.68 1.68
C ALA A 41 10.34 12.73 0.78
N HIS A 42 10.39 11.42 1.06
CA HIS A 42 9.70 10.43 0.23
C HIS A 42 8.24 10.25 0.64
N THR A 43 7.40 10.01 -0.36
CA THR A 43 6.08 9.41 -0.22
C THR A 43 6.15 7.94 -0.66
N VAL A 44 5.76 7.02 0.22
CA VAL A 44 5.80 5.58 -0.04
C VAL A 44 4.38 5.05 -0.27
N CYS A 45 4.13 4.57 -1.47
CA CYS A 45 2.88 3.93 -1.87
C CYS A 45 3.09 2.43 -2.01
N ASP A 46 2.15 1.62 -1.54
CA ASP A 46 2.21 0.17 -1.68
C ASP A 46 0.89 -0.33 -2.26
N VAL A 47 0.91 -1.10 -3.34
CA VAL A 47 -0.31 -1.67 -3.93
C VAL A 47 -0.88 -2.83 -3.11
N VAL A 48 -0.07 -3.40 -2.20
CA VAL A 48 -0.52 -4.44 -1.28
C VAL A 48 -1.48 -3.83 -0.25
N TYR A 49 -2.65 -4.46 -0.12
CA TYR A 49 -3.70 -4.05 0.81
C TYR A 49 -4.01 -5.11 1.89
N VAL A 50 -3.36 -6.28 1.82
CA VAL A 50 -3.43 -7.32 2.85
C VAL A 50 -2.00 -7.80 3.19
N PRO A 51 -1.48 -7.47 4.38
CA PRO A 51 -2.09 -6.66 5.44
C PRO A 51 -2.31 -5.19 5.02
N ALA A 52 -3.21 -4.48 5.71
CA ALA A 52 -3.52 -3.08 5.41
C ALA A 52 -2.32 -2.13 5.64
N GLU A 53 -1.49 -2.45 6.64
CA GLU A 53 -0.17 -1.84 6.84
C GLU A 53 0.88 -2.92 6.60
N THR A 54 1.60 -2.82 5.48
CA THR A 54 2.73 -3.71 5.16
C THR A 54 3.97 -3.32 5.96
N LYS A 55 4.96 -4.22 6.04
CA LYS A 55 6.25 -3.91 6.67
C LYS A 55 6.93 -2.70 6.04
N LEU A 56 6.86 -2.55 4.71
CA LEU A 56 7.37 -1.38 4.00
C LEU A 56 6.69 -0.08 4.49
N LEU A 57 5.36 -0.06 4.56
CA LEU A 57 4.63 1.13 5.01
C LEU A 57 4.90 1.44 6.48
N ALA A 58 4.98 0.43 7.35
CA ALA A 58 5.30 0.60 8.76
C ALA A 58 6.72 1.19 8.94
N GLU A 59 7.70 0.67 8.22
CA GLU A 59 9.09 1.12 8.28
C GLU A 59 9.29 2.52 7.66
N ALA A 60 8.56 2.85 6.60
CA ALA A 60 8.54 4.17 5.99
C ALA A 60 7.92 5.20 6.95
N LYS A 61 6.78 4.87 7.55
CA LYS A 61 6.11 5.73 8.55
C LYS A 61 7.00 5.99 9.77
N ALA A 62 7.72 4.97 10.25
CA ALA A 62 8.68 5.11 11.35
C ALA A 62 9.83 6.09 11.03
N ARG A 63 10.11 6.33 9.73
CA ARG A 63 11.12 7.28 9.23
C ARG A 63 10.55 8.65 8.89
N GLY A 64 9.26 8.87 9.12
CA GLY A 64 8.60 10.14 8.84
C GLY A 64 8.17 10.32 7.38
N CYS A 65 8.21 9.27 6.56
CA CYS A 65 7.65 9.33 5.21
C CYS A 65 6.12 9.48 5.25
N ALA A 66 5.57 10.17 4.26
CA ALA A 66 4.15 10.03 3.95
C ALA A 66 3.90 8.63 3.37
N THR A 67 2.76 8.02 3.74
CA THR A 67 2.43 6.66 3.28
C THR A 67 1.03 6.57 2.69
N LEU A 68 0.89 5.77 1.62
CA LEU A 68 -0.41 5.46 1.00
C LEU A 68 -0.57 3.95 0.88
N SER A 69 -1.58 3.42 1.59
CA SER A 69 -1.93 1.99 1.55
C SER A 69 -2.65 1.61 0.27
N GLY A 70 -2.41 0.38 -0.19
CA GLY A 70 -3.05 -0.21 -1.37
C GLY A 70 -4.55 -0.37 -1.22
N LEU A 71 -5.07 -0.27 0.01
CA LEU A 71 -6.50 -0.24 0.28
C LEU A 71 -7.20 0.88 -0.52
N TRP A 72 -6.59 2.06 -0.59
CA TRP A 72 -7.15 3.18 -1.34
C TRP A 72 -7.25 2.83 -2.83
N MET A 73 -6.19 2.26 -3.40
CA MET A 73 -6.18 1.82 -4.80
C MET A 73 -7.22 0.73 -5.05
N ASN A 74 -7.32 -0.27 -4.16
CA ASN A 74 -8.27 -1.38 -4.28
C ASN A 74 -9.73 -0.87 -4.31
N ILE A 75 -10.08 0.06 -3.42
CA ILE A 75 -11.43 0.63 -3.34
C ILE A 75 -11.76 1.43 -4.59
N ASN A 76 -10.87 2.33 -5.03
CA ASN A 76 -11.11 3.13 -6.24
C ASN A 76 -11.21 2.24 -7.48
N GLY A 77 -10.40 1.18 -7.56
CA GLY A 77 -10.51 0.17 -8.61
C GLY A 77 -11.85 -0.55 -8.60
N ALA A 78 -12.39 -0.88 -7.41
CA ALA A 78 -13.70 -1.52 -7.28
C ALA A 78 -14.85 -0.57 -7.64
N ILE A 79 -14.78 0.71 -7.25
CA ILE A 79 -15.77 1.74 -7.64
C ILE A 79 -15.82 1.87 -9.17
N GLU A 80 -14.67 1.95 -9.82
CA GLU A 80 -14.60 2.07 -11.27
C GLU A 80 -15.13 0.81 -11.97
N GLN A 81 -14.87 -0.38 -11.43
CA GLN A 81 -15.45 -1.63 -11.92
C GLN A 81 -16.98 -1.62 -11.80
N MET A 82 -17.54 -1.15 -10.69
CA MET A 82 -18.99 -1.02 -10.51
C MET A 82 -19.62 -0.08 -11.55
N ARG A 83 -18.95 1.03 -11.82
CA ARG A 83 -19.38 2.01 -12.84
C ARG A 83 -19.33 1.41 -14.24
N LEU A 84 -18.22 0.77 -14.61
CA LEU A 84 -18.02 0.23 -15.96
C LEU A 84 -18.89 -0.99 -16.26
N TRP A 85 -19.07 -1.90 -15.31
CA TRP A 85 -19.78 -3.16 -15.55
C TRP A 85 -21.28 -3.04 -15.31
N PHE A 86 -21.70 -2.23 -14.34
CA PHE A 86 -23.09 -2.18 -13.89
C PHE A 86 -23.73 -0.80 -14.02
N GLY A 87 -22.96 0.24 -14.40
CA GLY A 87 -23.46 1.61 -14.44
C GLY A 87 -23.79 2.17 -13.05
N ILE A 88 -23.23 1.59 -11.99
CA ILE A 88 -23.51 1.98 -10.60
C ILE A 88 -22.39 2.90 -10.10
N GLU A 89 -22.76 4.12 -9.70
CA GLU A 89 -21.88 5.03 -8.96
C GLU A 89 -21.84 4.61 -7.48
N ALA A 90 -20.87 3.77 -7.12
CA ALA A 90 -20.73 3.25 -5.77
C ALA A 90 -20.19 4.32 -4.80
N PRO A 91 -20.88 4.63 -3.69
CA PRO A 91 -20.39 5.61 -2.72
C PRO A 91 -19.06 5.18 -2.09
N ALA A 92 -18.03 6.02 -2.19
CA ALA A 92 -16.68 5.68 -1.73
C ALA A 92 -16.61 5.30 -0.25
N ASP A 93 -17.31 6.06 0.61
CA ASP A 93 -17.34 5.79 2.06
C ASP A 93 -17.96 4.43 2.37
N PHE A 94 -19.00 4.05 1.65
CA PHE A 94 -19.63 2.74 1.80
C PHE A 94 -18.68 1.62 1.40
N MET A 95 -18.01 1.77 0.24
CA MET A 95 -17.05 0.79 -0.25
C MET A 95 -15.87 0.63 0.71
N TYR A 96 -15.38 1.73 1.28
CA TYR A 96 -14.34 1.72 2.29
C TYR A 96 -14.76 0.98 3.57
N LEU A 97 -15.95 1.31 4.11
CA LEU A 97 -16.46 0.66 5.32
C LEU A 97 -16.71 -0.84 5.10
N ALA A 98 -17.24 -1.22 3.93
CA ALA A 98 -17.46 -2.61 3.56
C ALA A 98 -16.16 -3.41 3.53
N GLU A 99 -15.12 -2.89 2.88
CA GLU A 99 -13.80 -3.52 2.80
C GLU A 99 -13.15 -3.63 4.19
N MET A 100 -13.22 -2.58 5.01
CA MET A 100 -12.71 -2.60 6.38
C MET A 100 -13.39 -3.65 7.26
N ASN A 101 -14.72 -3.77 7.16
CA ASN A 101 -15.47 -4.78 7.89
C ASN A 101 -15.14 -6.19 7.40
N PHE A 102 -14.97 -6.38 6.09
CA PHE A 102 -14.56 -7.65 5.51
C PHE A 102 -13.18 -8.09 6.00
N LEU A 103 -12.19 -7.19 5.96
CA LEU A 103 -10.83 -7.48 6.43
C LEU A 103 -10.79 -7.76 7.93
N ARG A 104 -11.58 -7.05 8.75
CA ARG A 104 -11.74 -7.34 10.19
C ARG A 104 -12.34 -8.72 10.44
N ALA A 105 -13.42 -9.08 9.74
CA ALA A 105 -14.07 -10.37 9.89
C ALA A 105 -13.14 -11.55 9.53
N GLN A 106 -12.19 -11.32 8.62
CA GLN A 106 -11.16 -12.28 8.22
C GLN A 106 -9.94 -12.31 9.15
N GLY A 107 -9.89 -11.49 10.20
CA GLY A 107 -8.73 -11.35 11.09
C GLY A 107 -7.51 -10.72 10.41
N ARG A 108 -7.72 -9.99 9.30
CA ARG A 108 -6.67 -9.39 8.45
C ARG A 108 -6.43 -7.91 8.75
N LEU A 109 -7.23 -7.32 9.62
CA LEU A 109 -7.00 -6.01 10.23
C LEU A 109 -6.63 -6.22 11.70
N LYS A 110 -5.50 -5.68 12.18
CA LYS A 110 -5.18 -5.67 13.62
C LYS A 110 -6.05 -4.59 14.31
N SER A 111 -6.50 -4.88 15.53
CA SER A 111 -7.30 -4.00 16.39
C SER A 111 -6.56 -2.73 16.78
#